data_AF-A0A924F668-F1
#
_entry.id   AF-A0A924F668-F1
#
_cell.length_a   1.000
_cell.length_b   1.000
_cell.length_c   1.000
_cell.angle_alpha   90.00
_cell.angle_beta   90.00
_cell.angle_gamma   90.00
#
_symmetry.space_group_name_H-M   'P 1'
#
loop_
_entity.id
_entity.type
_entity.pdbx_description
1 polymer ?
#
loop_
_entity_poly.entity_id
_entity_poly.type
_entity_poly.pdbx_seq_one_letter_code
_entity_poly.pdbx_strand_id
1 'polypeptide(L)'
;FTASEMNEQVALYSALPFYSYPEEWIGIAENGIRSNIGTVLEAIMYHNPFAAEYLSENSFNQLVLKAFFTEKDVTKITGLYSRINKALQDTLSDYVAERTAAHRTVEPNIYKLIELKNTEI
;
A
#
# COMPACT_ATOMS: atom_id res chain seq x y z
N PHE A 1 8.39 -9.10 25.20
CA PHE A 1 9.49 -8.92 24.24
C PHE A 1 8.98 -8.60 22.83
N THR A 2 8.02 -9.35 22.28
CA THR A 2 7.45 -9.14 20.92
C THR A 2 6.77 -7.78 20.68
N ALA A 3 6.12 -7.20 21.68
CA ALA A 3 5.46 -5.89 21.52
C ALA A 3 6.45 -4.71 21.44
N SER A 4 7.63 -4.80 22.06
CA SER A 4 8.66 -3.73 22.00
C SER A 4 9.21 -3.62 20.58
N GLU A 5 9.60 -4.75 20.00
CA GLU A 5 10.09 -4.85 18.62
C GLU A 5 9.06 -4.33 17.61
N MET A 6 7.78 -4.64 17.80
CA MET A 6 6.71 -4.12 16.95
C MET A 6 6.56 -2.60 17.07
N ASN A 7 6.63 -2.05 18.28
CA ASN A 7 6.52 -0.60 18.50
C ASN A 7 7.73 0.14 17.91
N GLU A 8 8.92 -0.45 17.96
CA GLU A 8 10.13 0.07 17.32
C GLU A 8 9.97 0.12 15.80
N GLN A 9 9.42 -0.94 15.20
CA GLN A 9 9.10 -0.94 13.76
C GLN A 9 8.04 0.11 13.41
N VAL A 10 6.95 0.20 14.17
CA VAL A 10 5.92 1.22 13.94
C VAL A 10 6.52 2.62 14.03
N ALA A 11 7.35 2.90 15.03
CA ALA A 11 8.02 4.19 15.17
C ALA A 11 8.95 4.48 13.98
N LEU A 12 9.76 3.50 13.58
CA LEU A 12 10.67 3.59 12.42
C LEU A 12 9.91 3.94 11.14
N TYR A 13 8.86 3.17 10.81
CA TYR A 13 8.11 3.37 9.57
C TYR A 13 7.30 4.66 9.56
N SER A 14 6.74 5.05 10.71
CA SER A 14 6.01 6.32 10.84
C SER A 14 6.92 7.54 10.67
N ALA A 15 8.21 7.39 10.96
CA ALA A 15 9.20 8.46 10.85
C ALA A 15 9.87 8.58 9.47
N LEU A 16 9.60 7.64 8.55
CA LEU A 16 10.19 7.63 7.19
C LEU A 16 10.15 8.99 6.46
N PRO A 17 9.04 9.76 6.48
CA PRO A 17 8.98 11.08 5.81
C PRO A 17 9.98 12.10 6.34
N PHE A 18 10.52 11.90 7.54
CA PHE A 18 11.42 12.84 8.22
C PHE A 18 12.89 12.44 8.13
N TYR A 19 13.21 11.26 7.58
CA TYR A 19 14.60 10.83 7.45
C TYR A 19 15.29 11.47 6.26
N SER A 20 16.54 11.89 6.47
CA SER A 20 17.42 12.32 5.38
C SER A 20 17.78 11.15 4.46
N TYR A 21 18.10 11.46 3.20
CA TYR A 21 18.46 10.49 2.16
C TYR A 21 17.35 9.45 1.93
N PRO A 22 16.14 9.89 1.54
CA PRO A 22 14.96 9.01 1.43
C PRO A 22 15.16 7.79 0.53
N GLU A 23 16.03 7.89 -0.47
CA GLU A 23 16.43 6.80 -1.35
C GLU A 23 17.02 5.58 -0.61
N GLU A 24 17.76 5.80 0.48
CA GLU A 24 18.35 4.73 1.30
C GLU A 24 17.27 3.96 2.09
N TRP A 25 16.10 4.57 2.30
CA TRP A 25 15.01 3.99 3.08
C TRP A 25 13.99 3.21 2.25
N ILE A 26 14.09 3.26 0.92
CA ILE A 26 13.18 2.55 0.00
C ILE A 26 13.17 1.05 0.32
N GLY A 27 14.36 0.43 0.41
CA GLY A 27 14.47 -1.00 0.71
C GLY A 27 13.88 -1.38 2.06
N ILE A 28 13.98 -0.49 3.06
CA ILE A 28 13.38 -0.71 4.38
C ILE A 28 11.86 -0.65 4.30
N ALA A 29 11.28 0.34 3.61
CA ALA A 29 9.84 0.42 3.40
C ALA A 29 9.32 -0.82 2.66
N GLU A 30 10.01 -1.27 1.60
CA GLU A 30 9.66 -2.49 0.86
C GLU A 30 9.73 -3.74 1.73
N ASN A 31 10.72 -3.85 2.63
CA ASN A 31 10.78 -4.94 3.61
C ASN A 31 9.55 -4.92 4.53
N GLY A 32 9.17 -3.73 5.02
CA GLY A 32 8.01 -3.56 5.88
C GLY A 32 6.69 -3.95 5.19
N ILE A 33 6.51 -3.61 3.91
CA ILE A 33 5.33 -3.97 3.11
C ILE A 33 5.17 -5.50 2.97
N ARG A 34 6.28 -6.25 2.95
CA ARG A 34 6.25 -7.72 2.89
C ARG A 34 5.83 -8.38 4.21
N SER A 35 5.83 -7.64 5.31
CA SER A 35 5.31 -8.11 6.61
C SER A 35 3.80 -8.38 6.56
N ASN A 36 3.32 -9.18 7.52
CA ASN A 36 1.88 -9.35 7.80
C ASN A 36 1.46 -8.66 9.11
N ILE A 37 2.36 -7.88 9.73
CA ILE A 37 2.07 -7.17 10.96
C ILE A 37 1.20 -5.95 10.64
N GLY A 38 -0.06 -5.99 11.05
CA GLY A 38 -1.06 -4.99 10.68
C GLY A 38 -0.68 -3.55 11.00
N THR A 39 -0.14 -3.30 12.19
CA THR A 39 0.28 -1.95 12.64
C THR A 39 1.49 -1.42 11.88
N VAL A 40 2.41 -2.30 11.46
CA VAL A 40 3.55 -1.94 10.62
C VAL A 40 3.09 -1.53 9.23
N LEU A 41 2.16 -2.30 8.63
CA LEU A 41 1.57 -1.94 7.35
C LEU A 41 0.86 -0.58 7.43
N GLU A 42 0.10 -0.34 8.50
CA GLU A 42 -0.58 0.94 8.74
C GLU A 42 0.42 2.09 8.85
N ALA A 43 1.53 1.92 9.57
CA ALA A 43 2.58 2.94 9.70
C ALA A 43 3.22 3.32 8.35
N ILE A 44 3.32 2.38 7.41
CA ILE A 44 3.88 2.61 6.08
C ILE A 44 2.84 3.21 5.12
N MET A 45 1.59 2.75 5.22
CA MET A 45 0.53 3.04 4.25
C MET A 45 -0.27 4.30 4.60
N TYR A 46 -0.66 4.46 5.87
CA TYR A 46 -1.67 5.43 6.26
C TYR A 46 -1.06 6.79 6.55
N HIS A 47 -1.56 7.80 5.85
CA HIS A 47 -1.14 9.20 6.03
C HIS A 47 0.39 9.40 5.97
N ASN A 48 1.08 8.48 5.29
CA ASN A 48 2.52 8.47 5.16
C ASN A 48 2.88 8.76 3.69
N PRO A 49 3.43 9.94 3.37
CA PRO A 49 3.75 10.32 2.00
C PRO A 49 4.92 9.54 1.41
N PHE A 50 5.76 8.89 2.23
CA PHE A 50 6.98 8.25 1.78
C PHE A 50 6.74 7.24 0.66
N ALA A 51 5.69 6.41 0.82
CA ALA A 51 5.35 5.40 -0.18
C ALA A 51 4.99 6.04 -1.53
N ALA A 52 4.21 7.11 -1.52
CA ALA A 52 3.78 7.80 -2.72
C ALA A 52 4.96 8.48 -3.44
N GLU A 53 5.84 9.13 -2.67
CA GLU A 53 6.94 9.95 -3.17
C GLU A 53 8.12 9.12 -3.69
N TYR A 54 8.50 8.05 -3.00
CA TYR A 54 9.79 7.39 -3.25
C TYR A 54 9.69 5.96 -3.80
N LEU A 55 8.56 5.27 -3.62
CA LEU A 55 8.44 3.91 -4.17
C LEU A 55 8.31 3.93 -5.68
N SER A 56 8.94 2.94 -6.32
CA SER A 56 8.68 2.63 -7.73
C SER A 56 7.19 2.39 -7.96
N GLU A 57 6.71 2.57 -9.20
CA GLU A 57 5.33 2.24 -9.56
C GLU A 57 4.95 0.81 -9.17
N ASN A 58 5.82 -0.15 -9.46
CA ASN A 58 5.59 -1.55 -9.11
C ASN A 58 5.47 -1.75 -7.57
N SER A 59 6.39 -1.17 -6.80
CA SER A 59 6.40 -1.30 -5.33
C SER A 59 5.16 -0.63 -4.71
N PHE A 60 4.75 0.52 -5.22
CA PHE A 60 3.52 1.19 -4.79
C PHE A 60 2.26 0.36 -5.14
N ASN A 61 2.21 -0.22 -6.34
CA ASN A 61 1.11 -1.09 -6.75
C ASN A 61 0.98 -2.31 -5.82
N GLN A 62 2.11 -2.92 -5.45
CA GLN A 62 2.14 -4.03 -4.50
C GLN A 62 1.69 -3.61 -3.09
N LEU A 63 2.01 -2.39 -2.65
CA LEU A 63 1.49 -1.82 -1.40
C LEU A 63 -0.04 -1.71 -1.43
N VAL A 64 -0.62 -1.21 -2.53
CA VAL A 64 -2.08 -1.09 -2.67
C VAL A 64 -2.75 -2.46 -2.70
N LEU A 65 -2.21 -3.42 -3.46
CA LEU A 65 -2.71 -4.80 -3.48
C LEU A 65 -2.64 -5.43 -2.08
N LYS A 66 -1.52 -5.25 -1.38
CA LYS A 66 -1.32 -5.73 0.00
C LYS A 66 -2.36 -5.16 0.95
N ALA A 67 -2.73 -3.89 0.79
CA ALA A 67 -3.76 -3.26 1.61
C ALA A 67 -5.11 -3.97 1.44
N PHE A 68 -5.54 -4.30 0.21
CA PHE A 68 -6.75 -5.09 -0.02
C PHE A 68 -6.66 -6.51 0.54
N PHE A 69 -5.51 -7.18 0.37
CA PHE A 69 -5.29 -8.54 0.87
C PHE A 69 -5.33 -8.61 2.40
N THR A 70 -4.89 -7.54 3.08
CA THR A 70 -4.83 -7.44 4.55
C THR A 70 -5.98 -6.62 5.15
N GLU A 71 -7.04 -6.41 4.37
CA GLU A 71 -8.29 -5.74 4.79
C GLU A 71 -8.05 -4.34 5.40
N LYS A 72 -7.08 -3.62 4.84
CA LYS A 72 -6.75 -2.24 5.22
C LYS A 72 -7.67 -1.24 4.50
N ASP A 73 -7.88 -0.10 5.15
CA ASP A 73 -8.59 1.05 4.63
C ASP A 73 -7.71 1.78 3.62
N VAL A 74 -7.86 1.41 2.34
CA VAL A 74 -7.11 2.00 1.23
C VAL A 74 -7.33 3.52 1.11
N THR A 75 -8.43 4.05 1.64
CA THR A 75 -8.72 5.49 1.54
C THR A 75 -7.74 6.35 2.34
N LYS A 76 -7.00 5.75 3.28
CA LYS A 76 -5.96 6.40 4.07
C LYS A 76 -4.58 6.37 3.41
N ILE A 77 -4.42 5.66 2.29
CA ILE A 77 -3.16 5.58 1.55
C ILE A 77 -2.89 6.93 0.88
N THR A 78 -1.82 7.60 1.31
CA THR A 78 -1.38 8.85 0.70
C THR A 78 -1.01 8.62 -0.77
N GLY A 79 -1.46 9.51 -1.65
CA GLY A 79 -1.13 9.45 -3.08
C GLY A 79 -1.84 8.34 -3.87
N LEU A 80 -2.80 7.61 -3.28
CA LEU A 80 -3.50 6.50 -3.95
C LEU A 80 -4.07 6.92 -5.31
N TYR A 81 -4.94 7.93 -5.33
CA TYR A 81 -5.64 8.35 -6.55
C TYR A 81 -4.72 8.96 -7.61
N SER A 82 -3.64 9.63 -7.20
CA SER A 82 -2.69 10.26 -8.12
C SER A 82 -1.72 9.27 -8.76
N ARG A 83 -1.57 8.07 -8.18
CA ARG A 83 -0.64 7.04 -8.65
C ARG A 83 -1.32 5.84 -9.29
N ILE A 84 -2.63 5.91 -9.53
CA ILE A 84 -3.35 4.88 -10.27
C ILE A 84 -2.77 4.78 -11.68
N ASN A 85 -2.45 3.56 -12.07
CA ASN A 85 -1.88 3.23 -13.36
C ASN A 85 -2.54 1.95 -13.89
N LYS A 86 -2.35 1.69 -15.17
CA LYS A 86 -2.98 0.55 -15.85
C LYS A 86 -2.57 -0.79 -15.22
N ALA A 87 -1.30 -0.95 -14.86
CA ALA A 87 -0.80 -2.17 -14.23
C ALA A 87 -1.47 -2.45 -12.87
N LEU A 88 -1.70 -1.42 -12.06
CA LEU A 88 -2.46 -1.53 -10.81
C LEU A 88 -3.90 -1.96 -11.09
N GLN A 89 -4.57 -1.33 -12.05
CA GLN A 89 -5.97 -1.65 -12.39
C GLN A 89 -6.13 -3.09 -12.87
N ASP A 90 -5.20 -3.57 -13.68
CA ASP A 90 -5.20 -4.96 -14.16
C ASP A 90 -4.99 -5.94 -12.99
N THR A 91 -4.01 -5.65 -12.13
CA THR A 91 -3.73 -6.45 -10.93
C THR A 91 -4.93 -6.50 -9.97
N LEU A 92 -5.62 -5.38 -9.77
CA LEU A 92 -6.82 -5.32 -8.92
C LEU A 92 -8.00 -6.08 -9.57
N SER A 93 -8.13 -6.02 -10.90
CA SER A 93 -9.16 -6.77 -11.63
C SER A 93 -8.96 -8.28 -11.49
N ASP A 94 -7.72 -8.75 -11.59
CA ASP A 94 -7.35 -10.15 -11.37
C ASP A 94 -7.67 -10.59 -9.93
N TYR A 95 -7.32 -9.77 -8.93
CA TYR A 95 -7.64 -10.03 -7.53
C TYR A 95 -9.16 -10.14 -7.28
N VAL A 96 -9.96 -9.28 -7.91
CA VAL A 96 -11.43 -9.35 -7.82
C VAL A 96 -11.95 -10.66 -8.42
N ALA A 97 -11.45 -11.06 -9.60
CA ALA A 97 -11.83 -12.30 -10.25
C ALA A 97 -11.51 -13.51 -9.36
N GLU A 98 -10.31 -13.56 -8.78
CA GLU A 98 -9.90 -14.61 -7.84
C GLU A 98 -10.77 -14.68 -6.57
N ARG A 99 -11.08 -13.52 -5.96
CA ARG A 99 -11.94 -13.46 -4.77
C ARG A 99 -13.36 -13.95 -5.08
N THR A 100 -13.91 -13.51 -6.22
CA THR A 100 -15.27 -13.85 -6.65
C THR A 100 -15.39 -15.33 -7.00
N ALA A 101 -14.42 -15.89 -7.72
CA ALA A 101 -14.37 -17.32 -8.04
C ALA A 101 -14.28 -18.20 -6.78
N ALA A 102 -13.67 -17.68 -5.71
CA ALA A 102 -13.60 -18.33 -4.41
C ALA A 102 -14.80 -18.04 -3.49
N HIS A 103 -15.86 -17.39 -3.99
CA HIS A 103 -17.03 -16.95 -3.21
C HIS A 103 -16.69 -16.08 -1.98
N ARG A 104 -15.60 -15.30 -2.06
CA ARG A 104 -15.18 -14.37 -1.02
C ARG A 104 -15.68 -12.95 -1.30
N THR A 105 -15.91 -12.17 -0.25
CA THR A 105 -16.33 -10.77 -0.36
C THR A 105 -15.23 -9.91 -0.98
N VAL A 106 -15.63 -8.84 -1.66
CA VAL A 106 -14.72 -7.88 -2.29
C VAL A 106 -15.00 -6.50 -1.71
N GLU A 107 -13.95 -5.78 -1.31
CA GLU A 107 -14.09 -4.43 -0.75
C GLU A 107 -14.55 -3.45 -1.86
N PRO A 108 -15.63 -2.67 -1.67
CA PRO A 108 -16.23 -1.91 -2.77
C PRO A 108 -15.36 -0.83 -3.41
N ASN A 109 -14.40 -0.24 -2.68
CA ASN A 109 -13.53 0.80 -3.24
C ASN A 109 -12.59 0.24 -4.31
N ILE A 110 -12.34 -1.07 -4.37
CA ILE A 110 -11.52 -1.66 -5.44
C ILE A 110 -12.08 -1.39 -6.83
N TYR A 111 -13.41 -1.45 -6.99
CA TYR A 111 -14.07 -1.19 -8.27
C TYR A 111 -13.90 0.27 -8.70
N LYS A 112 -13.95 1.20 -7.74
CA LYS A 112 -13.67 2.63 -8.01
C LYS A 112 -12.25 2.82 -8.56
N LEU A 113 -11.27 2.10 -8.02
CA LEU A 113 -9.89 2.18 -8.50
C LEU A 113 -9.71 1.59 -9.91
N ILE A 114 -10.41 0.49 -10.21
CA ILE A 114 -10.41 -0.15 -11.53
C ILE A 114 -11.05 0.75 -12.60
N GLU A 115 -12.14 1.43 -12.27
CA GLU A 115 -12.91 2.26 -13.21
C GLU A 115 -12.36 3.67 -13.41
N LEU A 116 -11.43 4.11 -12.56
CA LEU A 116 -10.85 5.45 -12.65
C LEU A 116 -10.13 5.64 -13.98
N LYS A 117 -10.67 6.52 -14.83
CA LYS A 117 -10.00 6.91 -16.07
C LYS A 117 -8.82 7.80 -15.72
N ASN A 118 -7.61 7.32 -16.01
CA ASN A 118 -6.43 8.18 -16.04
C ASN A 118 -6.68 9.23 -17.12
N THR A 119 -7.08 10.42 -16.68
CA THR A 119 -7.20 11.57 -17.58
C THR A 119 -5.77 12.03 -17.78
N GLU A 120 -5.17 11.61 -18.90
CA GLU A 120 -3.91 12.18 -19.36
C GLU A 120 -4.13 13.69 -19.49
N ILE A 121 -3.41 14.48 -18.67
CA ILE A 121 -3.28 15.93 -18.84
C ILE A 121 -2.04 16.17 -19.70
#